data_AF-A0A8E0M9C8-F1
#
_entry.id   AF-A0A8E0M9C8-F1
#
_cell.length_a   1.000
_cell.length_b   1.000
_cell.length_c   1.000
_cell.angle_alpha   90.00
_cell.angle_beta   90.00
_cell.angle_gamma   90.00
#
_symmetry.space_group_name_H-M   'P 1'
#
loop_
_entity.id
_entity.type
_entity.pdbx_description
1 polymer ?
#
loop_
_entity_poly.entity_id
_entity_poly.type
_entity_poly.pdbx_seq_one_letter_code
_entity_poly.pdbx_strand_id
1 'polypeptide(L)' 'GLNIPITQIEHTNLAEGKSTAKQYDMVFTTTNFVDMFKDAQSKGVQVIGVKNVMSDKEVEQHVREDTDLVK' A
#
# COMPACT_ATOMS: atom_id res chain seq x y z
N GLY A 1 -4.46 -2.38 -16.17
CA GLY A 1 -3.82 -1.07 -16.37
C GLY A 1 -4.69 0.03 -15.82
N LEU A 2 -4.38 0.54 -14.62
CA LEU A 2 -5.17 1.53 -13.89
C LEU A 2 -5.00 2.99 -14.36
N ASN A 3 -4.03 3.26 -15.25
CA ASN A 3 -3.67 4.60 -15.71
C ASN A 3 -3.35 5.61 -14.58
N ILE A 4 -2.90 5.12 -13.43
CA ILE A 4 -2.39 5.94 -12.33
C ILE A 4 -0.92 6.26 -12.62
N PRO A 5 -0.50 7.53 -12.63
CA PRO A 5 0.90 7.88 -12.75
C PRO A 5 1.63 7.47 -11.47
N ILE A 6 2.38 6.37 -11.54
CA ILE A 6 3.17 5.92 -10.41
C ILE A 6 4.46 6.74 -10.36
N THR A 7 4.61 7.55 -9.32
CA THR A 7 5.77 8.43 -9.12
C THR A 7 6.95 7.68 -8.49
N GLN A 8 6.67 6.65 -7.68
CA GLN A 8 7.68 5.85 -7.00
C GLN A 8 7.12 4.48 -6.59
N ILE A 9 7.93 3.41 -6.74
CA ILE A 9 7.66 2.07 -6.20
C ILE A 9 8.93 1.62 -5.49
N GLU A 10 8.80 1.20 -4.22
CA GLU A 10 9.91 0.71 -3.41
C GLU A 10 9.58 -0.69 -2.88
N HIS A 11 10.41 -1.68 -3.22
CA HIS A 11 10.33 -3.02 -2.64
C HIS A 11 11.40 -3.15 -1.57
N THR A 12 10.98 -3.08 -0.32
CA THR A 12 11.90 -3.09 0.82
C THR A 12 11.51 -4.16 1.84
N ASN A 13 12.43 -4.41 2.78
CA ASN A 13 12.14 -5.22 3.95
C ASN A 13 11.16 -4.50 4.90
N LEU A 14 10.54 -5.27 5.78
CA LEU A 14 9.50 -4.77 6.69
C LEU A 14 9.97 -3.65 7.63
N ALA A 15 11.22 -3.71 8.12
CA ALA A 15 11.73 -2.74 9.08
C ALA A 15 11.96 -1.36 8.42
N GLU A 16 12.52 -1.36 7.22
CA GLU A 16 12.72 -0.16 6.43
C GLU A 16 11.38 0.39 5.93
N GLY A 17 10.51 -0.46 5.38
CA GLY A 17 9.17 -0.07 4.95
C GLY A 17 8.34 0.59 6.06
N LYS A 18 8.39 0.06 7.29
CA LYS A 18 7.73 0.68 8.45
C LYS A 18 8.26 2.08 8.74
N SER A 19 9.56 2.31 8.56
CA SER A 19 10.21 3.58 8.88
C SER A 19 9.90 4.66 7.84
N THR A 20 9.77 4.28 6.56
CA THR A 20 9.55 5.20 5.43
C THR A 20 8.08 5.33 5.02
N ALA A 21 7.19 4.43 5.45
CA ALA A 21 5.77 4.39 5.05
C ALA A 21 5.03 5.74 5.16
N LYS A 22 5.40 6.57 6.14
CA LYS A 22 4.82 7.90 6.37
C LYS A 22 5.06 8.91 5.24
N GLN A 23 5.97 8.59 4.32
CA GLN A 23 6.33 9.42 3.18
C GLN A 23 5.54 9.06 1.92
N TYR A 24 4.72 8.02 1.98
CA TYR A 24 3.90 7.54 0.88
C TYR A 24 2.43 7.84 1.14
N ASP A 25 1.67 7.99 0.06
CA ASP A 25 0.21 8.08 0.16
C ASP A 25 -0.41 6.72 0.51
N MET A 26 0.24 5.63 0.08
CA MET A 26 -0.30 4.27 0.19
C MET A 26 0.79 3.22 0.44
N VAL A 27 0.42 2.18 1.20
CA VAL A 27 1.24 0.98 1.45
C VAL A 27 0.42 -0.27 1.18
N PHE A 28 0.93 -1.14 0.31
CA PHE A 28 0.47 -2.52 0.18
C PHE A 28 1.37 -3.43 1.00
N THR A 29 0.78 -4.23 1.89
CA THR A 29 1.51 -5.19 2.71
C THR A 29 0.72 -6.48 2.84
N THR A 30 1.37 -7.57 3.27
CA THR A 30 0.61 -8.78 3.60
C THR A 30 -0.36 -8.50 4.76
N THR A 31 -1.53 -9.14 4.75
CA THR A 31 -2.59 -8.92 5.75
C THR A 31 -2.10 -9.03 7.20
N ASN A 32 -1.12 -9.92 7.45
CA ASN A 32 -0.58 -10.16 8.79
C ASN A 32 0.25 -8.98 9.32
N PHE A 33 0.69 -8.06 8.47
CA PHE A 33 1.58 -6.97 8.86
C PHE A 33 0.91 -5.59 8.84
N VAL A 34 -0.38 -5.50 8.47
CA VAL A 34 -1.13 -4.21 8.44
C VAL A 34 -0.98 -3.45 9.76
N ASP A 35 -1.11 -4.16 10.89
CA ASP A 35 -1.00 -3.59 12.23
C ASP A 35 0.37 -2.95 12.54
N MET A 36 1.43 -3.35 11.83
CA MET A 36 2.75 -2.76 12.01
C MET A 36 2.87 -1.35 11.44
N PHE A 37 1.92 -0.95 10.59
CA PHE A 37 1.85 0.36 9.93
C PHE A 37 0.80 1.31 10.53
N LYS A 38 0.26 1.01 11.72
CA LYS A 38 -0.71 1.87 12.43
C LYS A 38 -0.25 3.33 12.61
N ASP A 39 1.05 3.53 12.77
CA ASP A 39 1.66 4.86 12.91
C ASP A 39 1.78 5.61 11.57
N ALA A 40 1.73 4.92 10.44
CA ALA A 40 1.54 5.54 9.12
C ALA A 40 0.06 5.85 8.89
N GLN A 41 -0.84 4.92 9.24
CA GLN A 41 -2.30 5.13 9.15
C GLN A 41 -2.75 6.36 9.95
N SER A 42 -2.21 6.55 11.16
CA SER A 42 -2.52 7.72 12.00
C SER A 42 -2.10 9.05 11.38
N LYS A 43 -1.21 9.03 10.39
CA LYS A 43 -0.76 10.19 9.63
C LYS A 43 -1.45 10.36 8.28
N GLY A 44 -2.46 9.54 7.98
CA GLY A 44 -3.24 9.61 6.75
C GLY A 44 -2.76 8.70 5.62
N VAL A 45 -1.75 7.88 5.85
CA VAL A 45 -1.31 6.88 4.85
C VAL A 45 -2.34 5.77 4.75
N GLN A 46 -2.80 5.47 3.54
CA GLN A 46 -3.71 4.36 3.32
C GLN A 46 -2.93 3.03 3.31
N VAL A 47 -3.22 2.14 4.27
CA VAL A 47 -2.56 0.83 4.35
C VAL A 47 -3.55 -0.25 3.95
N ILE A 48 -3.21 -0.98 2.89
CA ILE A 48 -4.04 -2.05 2.32
C ILE A 48 -3.34 -3.38 2.52
N GLY A 49 -4.05 -4.30 3.19
CA GLY A 49 -3.60 -5.67 3.39
C GLY A 49 -4.01 -6.57 2.22
N VAL A 50 -3.04 -7.25 1.60
CA VAL A 50 -3.26 -8.20 0.49
C VAL A 50 -2.71 -9.58 0.84
N LYS A 51 -3.18 -10.64 0.17
CA LYS A 51 -2.63 -12.00 0.36
C LYS A 51 -1.28 -12.14 -0.32
N ASN A 52 -1.14 -11.60 -1.53
CA ASN A 52 0.12 -11.60 -2.28
C ASN A 52 0.44 -10.18 -2.80
N VAL A 53 1.45 -9.54 -2.21
CA VAL A 53 1.91 -8.20 -2.61
C VAL A 53 2.44 -8.12 -4.04
N MET A 54 2.81 -9.25 -4.65
CA MET A 54 3.28 -9.33 -6.03
C MET A 54 2.15 -9.64 -7.03
N SER A 55 0.91 -9.77 -6.56
CA SER A 55 -0.23 -10.05 -7.44
C SER A 55 -0.80 -8.74 -7.96
N ASP A 56 -0.36 -8.33 -9.15
CA ASP A 56 -0.88 -7.13 -9.84
C ASP A 56 -2.41 -7.15 -9.89
N LYS A 57 -3.03 -8.31 -10.12
CA LYS A 57 -4.49 -8.45 -10.18
C LYS A 57 -5.17 -8.12 -8.84
N GLU A 58 -4.58 -8.56 -7.73
CA GLU A 58 -5.14 -8.33 -6.38
C GLU A 58 -4.95 -6.87 -5.98
N VAL A 59 -3.75 -6.32 -6.21
CA VAL A 59 -3.46 -4.91 -5.99
C VAL A 59 -4.40 -4.04 -6.84
N GLU A 60 -4.59 -4.36 -8.13
CA GLU A 60 -5.51 -3.61 -9.01
C GLU A 60 -6.96 -3.67 -8.51
N GLN A 61 -7.41 -4.81 -8.00
CA GLN A 61 -8.76 -4.94 -7.44
C GLN A 61 -8.93 -4.04 -6.21
N HIS A 62 -8.02 -4.11 -5.25
CA HIS A 62 -8.08 -3.28 -4.05
C HIS A 62 -7.99 -1.78 -4.37
N VAL A 63 -7.17 -1.37 -5.35
CA VAL A 63 -7.14 0.03 -5.78
C VAL A 63 -8.52 0.49 -6.29
N ARG A 64 -9.25 -0.36 -7.02
CA ARG A 64 -10.59 0.00 -7.53
C ARG A 64 -11.66 0.01 -6.45
N GLU A 65 -11.62 -0.94 -5.53
CA GLU A 65 -12.68 -1.17 -4.55
C GLU A 65 -12.49 -0.31 -3.30
N ASP A 66 -11.25 -0.13 -2.86
CA ASP A 66 -10.93 0.46 -1.54
C ASP A 66 -10.34 1.87 -1.63
N THR A 67 -10.14 2.42 -2.83
CA THR A 67 -9.51 3.74 -3.03
C THR A 67 -10.28 4.62 -3.99
N ASP A 68 -10.04 5.93 -3.92
CA ASP A 68 -10.62 6.92 -4.83
C ASP A 68 -9.70 7.23 -6.03
N LEU A 69 -8.60 6.48 -6.22
CA LEU A 69 -7.58 6.78 -7.23
C LEU A 69 -8.04 6.58 -8.68
N VAL A 70 -9.12 5.82 -8.89
CA VAL A 70 -9.57 5.35 -10.22
C VAL A 70 -11.08 5.47 -10.44
N LYS A 71 -11.75 6.28 -9.60
CA LYS A 71 -13.19 6.56 -9.76
C LYS A 71 -13.47 7.59 -10.84
#